data_AF-Q2G2K3-F1
#
_entry.id   AF-Q2G2K3-F1
#
_cell.length_a   1.000
_cell.length_b   1.000
_cell.length_c   1.000
_cell.angle_alpha   90.00
_cell.angle_beta   90.00
_cell.angle_gamma   90.00
#
_symmetry.space_group_name_H-M   'P 1'
#
loop_
_entity.id
_entity.type
_entity.pdbx_description
1 polymer ?
#
loop_
_entity_poly.entity_id
_entity_poly.type
_entity_poly.pdbx_seq_one_letter_code
_entity_poly.pdbx_strand_id
1 'polypeptide(L)'
;MIKFEIKDRKTGKTESYTKEDVTMGEAEKCYEYLELVNQENKKEAPNATKMRQKERQLLVDLFKDEGLTEEDVLNKMSTKTYTKALQDIFREINGEDEEDSETEPEEMGKTEEQSQ
;
A
#
# COMPACT_ATOMS: atom_id res chain seq x y z
N MET A 1 5.13 -0.89 -14.20
CA MET A 1 4.27 0.32 -14.37
C MET A 1 3.09 0.28 -13.40
N ILE A 2 3.00 1.33 -12.60
CA ILE A 2 1.94 1.55 -11.62
C ILE A 2 1.01 2.64 -12.15
N LYS A 3 -0.29 2.37 -12.18
CA LYS A 3 -1.31 3.34 -12.62
C LYS A 3 -2.57 3.25 -11.78
N PHE A 4 -3.09 4.40 -11.39
CA PHE A 4 -4.41 4.50 -10.78
C PHE A 4 -5.12 5.80 -11.17
N GLU A 5 -6.43 5.81 -10.99
CA GLU A 5 -7.29 6.96 -11.26
C GLU A 5 -8.03 7.35 -10.00
N ILE A 6 -8.16 8.66 -9.78
CA ILE A 6 -8.97 9.23 -8.71
C ILE A 6 -10.02 10.14 -9.34
N LYS A 7 -11.21 10.17 -8.75
CA LYS A 7 -12.30 11.01 -9.23
C LYS A 7 -12.65 12.04 -8.18
N ASP A 8 -12.53 13.31 -8.53
CA ASP A 8 -13.07 14.39 -7.72
C ASP A 8 -14.60 14.35 -7.78
N ARG A 9 -15.23 14.04 -6.65
CA ARG A 9 -16.69 13.96 -6.52
C ARG A 9 -17.37 15.32 -6.65
N LYS A 10 -16.67 16.43 -6.38
CA LYS A 10 -17.21 17.79 -6.45
C LYS A 10 -17.26 18.27 -7.90
N THR A 11 -16.16 18.13 -8.64
CA THR A 11 -16.05 18.61 -10.02
C THR A 11 -16.42 17.55 -11.07
N GLY A 12 -16.47 16.28 -10.68
CA GLY A 12 -16.67 15.15 -11.58
C GLY A 12 -15.45 14.77 -12.42
N LYS A 13 -14.33 15.50 -12.28
CA LYS A 13 -13.09 15.26 -13.02
C LYS A 13 -12.40 14.00 -12.53
N THR A 14 -11.84 13.25 -13.47
CA THR A 14 -10.96 12.12 -13.19
C THR A 14 -9.52 12.54 -13.47
N GLU A 15 -8.63 12.27 -12.53
CA GLU A 15 -7.20 12.50 -12.62
C GLU A 15 -6.51 11.12 -12.64
N SER A 16 -5.54 10.95 -13.54
CA SER A 16 -4.78 9.70 -13.70
C SER A 16 -3.35 9.94 -13.25
N TYR A 17 -2.84 9.03 -12.43
CA TYR A 17 -1.46 9.05 -11.94
C TYR A 17 -0.75 7.82 -12.47
N THR A 18 0.39 8.01 -13.11
CA THR A 18 1.17 6.92 -13.70
C THR A 18 2.62 7.03 -13.27
N LYS A 19 3.25 5.89 -13.03
CA LYS A 19 4.68 5.78 -12.80
C LYS A 19 5.20 4.56 -13.54
N GLU A 20 6.16 4.78 -14.43
CA GLU A 20 6.76 3.73 -15.26
C GLU A 20 7.51 2.72 -14.39
N ASP A 21 8.44 3.24 -13.59
CA ASP A 21 9.33 2.51 -12.69
C ASP A 21 9.44 3.21 -11.34
N VAL A 22 9.72 2.44 -10.29
CA VAL A 22 10.12 2.98 -8.98
C VAL A 22 11.64 3.07 -8.96
N THR A 23 12.17 4.28 -8.92
CA THR A 23 13.62 4.50 -8.90
C THR A 23 14.23 3.96 -7.59
N MET A 24 15.54 3.70 -7.60
CA MET A 24 16.23 3.21 -6.39
C MET A 24 16.03 4.15 -5.17
N GLY A 25 16.08 5.47 -5.38
CA GLY A 25 15.86 6.44 -4.30
C GLY A 25 14.40 6.49 -3.81
N GLU A 26 13.42 6.10 -4.63
CA GLU A 26 12.04 5.92 -4.17
C GLU A 26 11.86 4.57 -3.44
N ALA A 27 12.52 3.51 -3.92
CA ALA A 27 12.53 2.21 -3.25
C ALA A 27 13.14 2.29 -1.85
N GLU A 28 14.21 3.08 -1.66
CA GLU A 28 14.78 3.37 -0.33
C GLU A 28 13.72 3.92 0.64
N LYS A 29 12.85 4.84 0.19
CA LYS A 29 11.75 5.36 1.02
C LYS A 29 10.73 4.29 1.38
N CYS A 30 10.45 3.37 0.47
CA CYS A 30 9.56 2.24 0.75
C CYS A 30 10.17 1.33 1.82
N TYR A 31 11.46 1.03 1.75
CA TYR A 31 12.14 0.23 2.77
C TYR A 31 12.24 0.95 4.12
N GLU A 32 12.49 2.26 4.13
CA GLU A 32 12.40 3.09 5.35
C GLU A 32 11.02 3.01 6.00
N TYR A 33 9.95 3.05 5.19
CA TYR A 33 8.58 2.87 5.69
C TYR A 33 8.39 1.47 6.30
N LEU A 34 8.83 0.41 5.63
CA LEU A 34 8.71 -0.97 6.15
C LEU A 34 9.49 -1.13 7.46
N GLU A 35 10.67 -0.52 7.57
CA GLU A 35 11.44 -0.51 8.81
C GLU A 35 10.66 0.20 9.93
N LEU A 36 10.10 1.38 9.65
CA LEU A 36 9.28 2.12 10.61
C LEU A 36 8.07 1.31 11.08
N VAL A 37 7.38 0.61 10.17
CA VAL A 37 6.26 -0.27 10.51
C VAL A 37 6.70 -1.41 11.41
N ASN A 38 7.82 -2.07 11.08
CA ASN A 38 8.38 -3.16 11.88
C ASN A 38 8.76 -2.66 13.29
N GLN A 39 9.42 -1.51 13.39
CA GLN A 39 9.77 -0.90 14.69
C GLN A 39 8.53 -0.52 15.50
N GLU A 40 7.48 0.01 14.86
CA GLU A 40 6.23 0.37 15.53
C GLU A 40 5.48 -0.87 16.03
N ASN A 41 5.45 -1.95 15.25
CA ASN A 41 4.80 -3.22 15.60
C ASN A 41 5.48 -3.96 16.75
N LYS A 42 6.77 -3.67 17.04
CA LYS A 42 7.49 -4.22 18.20
C LYS A 42 7.11 -3.56 19.53
N LYS A 43 6.35 -2.45 19.52
CA LYS A 43 5.92 -1.77 20.74
C LYS A 43 4.75 -2.50 21.39
N GLU A 44 4.63 -2.38 22.70
CA GLU A 44 3.46 -2.91 23.45
C GLU A 44 2.14 -2.27 22.99
N ALA A 45 2.19 -1.00 22.55
CA ALA A 45 1.05 -0.28 22.01
C ALA A 45 1.41 0.42 20.68
N PRO A 46 1.32 -0.29 19.53
CA PRO A 46 1.62 0.27 18.22
C PRO A 46 0.68 1.42 17.84
N ASN A 47 1.23 2.51 17.28
CA ASN A 47 0.43 3.64 16.80
C ASN A 47 0.03 3.46 15.32
N ALA A 48 -1.10 2.76 15.11
CA ALA A 48 -1.64 2.52 13.77
C ALA A 48 -1.95 3.81 12.99
N THR A 49 -2.41 4.87 13.67
CA THR A 49 -2.74 6.16 13.01
C THR A 49 -1.51 6.82 12.44
N LYS A 50 -0.40 6.81 13.18
CA LYS A 50 0.90 7.31 12.72
C LYS A 50 1.40 6.51 11.51
N MET A 51 1.22 5.19 11.52
CA MET A 51 1.62 4.34 10.38
C MET A 51 0.80 4.62 9.13
N ARG A 52 -0.52 4.78 9.26
CA ARG A 52 -1.36 5.20 8.12
C ARG A 52 -0.97 6.57 7.57
N GLN A 53 -0.55 7.51 8.43
CA GLN A 53 -0.05 8.81 7.96
C GLN A 53 1.25 8.66 7.16
N LYS A 54 2.19 7.83 7.64
CA LYS A 54 3.45 7.56 6.94
C LYS A 54 3.24 6.81 5.62
N GLU A 55 2.31 5.88 5.58
CA GLU A 55 1.94 5.16 4.36
C GLU A 55 1.33 6.08 3.30
N ARG A 56 0.43 6.99 3.70
CA ARG A 56 -0.09 8.01 2.78
C ARG A 56 1.00 8.95 2.30
N GLN A 57 1.90 9.37 3.19
CA GLN A 57 3.03 10.22 2.81
C GLN A 57 3.93 9.51 1.79
N LEU A 58 4.16 8.21 1.95
CA LEU A 58 4.91 7.42 0.97
C LEU A 58 4.24 7.50 -0.41
N LEU A 59 2.95 7.23 -0.51
CA LEU A 59 2.21 7.31 -1.77
C LEU A 59 2.30 8.72 -2.41
N VAL A 60 2.13 9.77 -1.60
CA VAL A 60 2.27 11.17 -2.05
C VAL A 60 3.68 11.46 -2.54
N ASP A 61 4.71 11.05 -1.80
CA ASP A 61 6.11 11.28 -2.15
C ASP A 61 6.49 10.64 -3.49
N LEU A 62 5.97 9.44 -3.77
CA LEU A 62 6.22 8.74 -5.02
C LEU A 62 5.51 9.42 -6.20
N PHE A 63 4.31 9.97 -6.00
CA PHE A 63 3.52 10.60 -7.08
C PHE A 63 3.50 12.13 -7.02
N LYS A 64 4.42 12.74 -6.26
CA LYS A 64 4.50 14.20 -6.10
C LYS A 64 4.73 14.93 -7.42
N ASP A 65 5.53 14.34 -8.31
CA ASP A 65 5.90 14.93 -9.60
C ASP A 65 4.72 14.90 -10.59
N GLU A 66 3.79 13.97 -10.39
CA GLU A 66 2.48 13.90 -11.07
C GLU A 66 1.42 14.79 -10.39
N GLY A 67 1.80 15.52 -9.34
CA GLY A 67 0.93 16.47 -8.64
C GLY A 67 -0.02 15.84 -7.60
N LEU A 68 0.21 14.60 -7.15
CA LEU A 68 -0.61 14.00 -6.09
C LEU A 68 -0.36 14.71 -4.76
N THR A 69 -1.43 15.07 -4.05
CA THR A 69 -1.35 15.67 -2.72
C THR A 69 -1.98 14.76 -1.66
N GLU A 70 -1.67 15.00 -0.37
CA GLU A 70 -2.32 14.26 0.71
C GLU A 70 -3.84 14.52 0.74
N GLU A 71 -4.28 15.72 0.37
CA GLU A 71 -5.70 16.05 0.27
C GLU A 71 -6.41 15.18 -0.78
N ASP A 72 -5.76 14.93 -1.91
CA ASP A 72 -6.28 14.06 -2.96
C ASP A 72 -6.45 12.62 -2.45
N VAL A 73 -5.45 12.10 -1.75
CA VAL A 73 -5.50 10.75 -1.17
C VAL A 73 -6.65 10.63 -0.17
N LEU A 74 -6.80 11.61 0.73
CA LEU A 74 -7.83 11.56 1.79
C LEU A 74 -9.26 11.77 1.26
N ASN A 75 -9.44 12.66 0.28
CA ASN A 75 -10.78 13.10 -0.13
C ASN A 75 -11.26 12.48 -1.44
N LYS A 76 -10.35 12.01 -2.30
CA LYS A 76 -10.68 11.54 -3.65
C LYS A 76 -10.38 10.04 -3.84
N MET A 77 -9.51 9.42 -3.05
CA MET A 77 -9.24 7.99 -3.16
C MET A 77 -10.20 7.14 -2.33
N SER A 78 -10.61 6.00 -2.89
CA SER A 78 -11.24 4.94 -2.11
C SER A 78 -10.16 4.09 -1.43
N THR A 79 -10.51 3.42 -0.33
CA THR A 79 -9.62 2.44 0.31
C THR A 79 -9.12 1.39 -0.69
N LYS A 80 -9.99 0.92 -1.59
CA LYS A 80 -9.63 -0.06 -2.62
C LYS A 80 -8.57 0.47 -3.58
N THR A 81 -8.74 1.70 -4.08
CA THR A 81 -7.77 2.35 -4.98
C THR A 81 -6.44 2.57 -4.27
N TYR A 82 -6.50 3.06 -3.04
CA TYR A 82 -5.32 3.30 -2.20
C TYR A 82 -4.53 2.02 -1.93
N THR A 83 -5.20 0.95 -1.48
CA THR A 83 -4.57 -0.35 -1.23
C THR A 83 -3.96 -0.92 -2.50
N LYS A 84 -4.67 -0.86 -3.63
CA LYS A 84 -4.13 -1.33 -4.92
C LYS A 84 -2.87 -0.56 -5.34
N ALA A 85 -2.88 0.77 -5.24
CA ALA A 85 -1.73 1.59 -5.59
C ALA A 85 -0.49 1.22 -4.76
N LEU A 86 -0.66 1.02 -3.45
CA LEU A 86 0.42 0.56 -2.57
C LEU A 86 0.90 -0.85 -2.92
N GLN A 87 -0.02 -1.80 -3.14
CA GLN A 87 0.34 -3.16 -3.55
C GLN A 87 1.16 -3.17 -4.84
N ASP A 88 0.74 -2.37 -5.84
CA ASP A 88 1.46 -2.26 -7.10
C ASP A 88 2.87 -1.64 -6.89
N ILE A 89 3.04 -0.67 -5.99
CA ILE A 89 4.36 -0.14 -5.58
C ILE A 89 5.22 -1.23 -4.95
N PHE A 90 4.69 -1.96 -3.98
CA PHE A 90 5.47 -2.97 -3.24
C PHE A 90 5.82 -4.18 -4.10
N ARG A 91 4.92 -4.59 -5.02
CA ARG A 91 5.20 -5.63 -6.01
C ARG A 91 6.39 -5.26 -6.89
N GLU A 92 6.40 -4.02 -7.40
CA GLU A 92 7.48 -3.51 -8.25
C GLU A 92 8.84 -3.53 -7.53
N ILE A 93 8.92 -3.07 -6.27
CA ILE A 93 10.20 -3.03 -5.55
C ILE A 93 10.66 -4.39 -5.00
N ASN A 94 9.73 -5.31 -4.70
CA ASN A 94 10.08 -6.65 -4.23
C ASN A 94 10.53 -7.56 -5.38
N GLY A 95 10.26 -7.17 -6.63
CA GLY A 95 10.52 -8.02 -7.79
C GLY A 95 9.67 -9.29 -7.77
N GLU A 96 8.53 -9.25 -7.08
CA GLU A 96 7.54 -10.32 -7.12
C GLU A 96 6.92 -10.31 -8.53
N ASP A 97 7.43 -11.19 -9.40
CA ASP A 97 6.71 -11.60 -10.61
C ASP A 97 5.30 -12.06 -10.18
N GLU A 98 4.28 -11.74 -10.98
CA GLU A 98 2.85 -11.90 -10.64
C GLU A 98 2.38 -13.35 -10.33
N GLU A 99 3.27 -14.32 -10.11
CA GLU A 99 2.91 -15.72 -9.95
C GLU A 99 2.74 -16.22 -8.50
N ASP A 100 3.08 -15.46 -7.45
CA ASP A 100 3.19 -16.07 -6.10
C ASP A 100 2.20 -15.53 -5.05
N SER A 101 0.91 -15.49 -5.38
CA SER A 101 -0.14 -15.33 -4.34
C SER A 101 -1.44 -16.09 -4.63
N GLU A 102 -1.32 -17.33 -5.09
CA GLU A 102 -2.26 -18.38 -4.65
C GLU A 102 -1.77 -18.93 -3.30
N THR A 103 -1.76 -18.10 -2.25
CA THR A 103 -1.75 -18.65 -0.90
C THR A 103 -3.16 -19.17 -0.63
N GLU A 104 -3.45 -20.38 -1.10
CA GLU A 104 -4.60 -21.13 -0.62
C GLU A 104 -4.50 -21.20 0.92
N PRO A 105 -5.55 -20.79 1.65
CA PRO A 105 -5.61 -21.08 3.07
C PRO A 105 -5.79 -22.59 3.24
N GLU A 106 -4.69 -23.33 3.33
CA GLU A 106 -4.68 -24.69 3.86
C GLU A 106 -4.98 -24.65 5.36
N GLU A 107 -6.23 -24.33 5.75
CA GLU A 107 -6.76 -24.76 7.04
C GLU A 107 -7.18 -26.23 6.95
N MET A 108 -6.19 -27.12 6.75
CA MET A 108 -6.31 -28.52 7.15
C MET A 108 -6.07 -28.61 8.66
N GLY A 109 -7.15 -28.57 9.42
CA GLY A 109 -7.10 -28.74 10.87
C GLY A 109 -8.39 -29.31 11.44
N LYS A 110 -8.83 -30.47 10.92
CA LYS A 110 -9.90 -31.27 11.53
C LYS A 110 -9.58 -31.51 13.01
N THR A 111 -10.20 -30.72 13.87
CA THR A 111 -10.22 -30.96 15.32
C THR A 111 -11.35 -31.95 15.60
N GLU A 112 -11.07 -33.24 15.46
CA GLU A 112 -11.94 -34.31 15.96
C GLU A 112 -11.10 -35.27 16.79
N GLU A 113 -10.68 -34.84 17.98
CA GLU A 113 -10.29 -35.76 19.03
C GLU A 113 -11.37 -35.72 20.13
N GLN A 114 -12.42 -36.51 19.91
CA GLN A 114 -13.29 -36.96 20.99
C GLN A 114 -12.44 -37.85 21.91
N SER A 115 -12.11 -37.37 23.09
CA SER A 115 -11.50 -38.17 24.15
C SER A 115 -12.01 -37.71 25.51
N GLN A 116 -13.09 -38.35 25.95
CA GLN A 116 -13.34 -38.98 27.27
C GLN A 116 -14.83 -39.08 27.58
#